data_AF-A0A0B8QBJ6-F1
#
_entry.id   AF-A0A0B8QBJ6-F1
#
_cell.length_a   1.000
_cell.length_b   1.000
_cell.length_c   1.000
_cell.angle_alpha   90.00
_cell.angle_beta   90.00
_cell.angle_gamma   90.00
#
_symmetry.space_group_name_H-M   'P 1'
#
loop_
_entity.id
_entity.type
_entity.pdbx_description
1 polymer ?
#
loop_
_entity_poly.entity_id
_entity_poly.type
_entity_poly.pdbx_seq_one_letter_code
_entity_poly.pdbx_strand_id
1 'polypeptide(L)' 'MQLHELVNTLGQDLQRRYGEKVHKLTLHGGFSCPNRDGTIGRGGCTFCNVSSFVDESTQSQSIQVQLNDRLVR' A
#
# COMPACT_ATOMS: atom_id res chain seq x y z
N MET A 1 -25.41 -10.91 1.69
CA MET A 1 -24.94 -9.98 0.64
C MET A 1 -23.53 -9.57 0.99
N GLN A 2 -22.60 -9.81 0.07
CA GLN A 2 -21.19 -9.41 0.22
C GLN A 2 -21.00 -8.03 -0.43
N LEU A 3 -20.11 -7.20 0.11
CA LEU A 3 -19.90 -5.81 -0.37
C LEU A 3 -19.63 -5.73 -1.88
N HIS A 4 -18.83 -6.67 -2.40
CA HIS A 4 -18.43 -6.72 -3.79
C HIS A 4 -19.60 -7.05 -4.75
N GLU A 5 -20.75 -7.47 -4.26
CA GLU A 5 -21.97 -7.69 -5.07
C GLU A 5 -22.73 -6.37 -5.32
N LEU A 6 -22.45 -5.33 -4.53
CA LEU A 6 -23.22 -4.08 -4.51
C LEU A 6 -22.43 -2.85 -4.98
N VAL A 7 -21.09 -2.91 -4.93
CA VAL A 7 -20.22 -1.79 -5.32
C VAL A 7 -19.04 -2.26 -6.16
N ASN A 8 -18.56 -1.37 -7.03
CA ASN A 8 -17.33 -1.61 -7.78
C ASN A 8 -16.13 -1.51 -6.85
N THR A 9 -15.52 -2.64 -6.53
CA THR A 9 -14.28 -2.67 -5.75
C THR A 9 -13.07 -2.66 -6.67
N LEU A 10 -11.97 -2.05 -6.20
CA LEU A 10 -10.69 -2.06 -6.92
C LEU A 10 -10.23 -3.50 -7.22
N GLY A 11 -10.42 -4.44 -6.28
CA GLY A 11 -10.06 -5.84 -6.47
C GLY A 11 -10.78 -6.51 -7.64
N GLN A 12 -12.10 -6.28 -7.78
CA GLN A 12 -12.86 -6.81 -8.92
C GLN A 12 -12.47 -6.17 -10.25
N ASP A 13 -12.22 -4.86 -10.26
CA ASP A 13 -11.74 -4.17 -11.45
C ASP A 13 -10.40 -4.72 -11.93
N LEU A 14 -9.45 -4.92 -11.01
CA LEU A 14 -8.15 -5.52 -11.33
C LEU A 14 -8.29 -6.98 -11.81
N GLN A 15 -9.12 -7.79 -11.15
CA GLN A 15 -9.38 -9.17 -11.57
C GLN A 15 -9.96 -9.24 -13.00
N ARG A 16 -10.88 -8.33 -13.35
CA ARG A 16 -11.44 -8.26 -14.71
C ARG A 16 -10.41 -7.84 -15.76
N ARG A 17 -9.50 -6.92 -15.42
CA ARG A 17 -8.48 -6.39 -16.35
C ARG A 17 -7.35 -7.38 -16.62
N TYR A 18 -6.88 -8.06 -15.58
CA TYR A 18 -5.68 -8.90 -15.66
C TYR A 18 -5.99 -10.41 -15.67
N GLY A 19 -7.23 -10.80 -15.40
CA GLY A 19 -7.63 -12.22 -15.35
C GLY A 19 -7.09 -12.98 -14.14
N GLU A 20 -6.32 -12.31 -13.28
CA GLU A 20 -5.67 -12.88 -12.11
C GLU A 20 -5.75 -11.97 -10.88
N LYS A 21 -5.49 -12.54 -9.72
CA LYS A 21 -5.52 -11.82 -8.46
C LYS A 21 -4.31 -10.90 -8.36
N VAL A 22 -4.56 -9.60 -8.33
CA VAL A 22 -3.50 -8.59 -8.15
C VAL A 22 -3.25 -8.35 -6.67
N HIS A 23 -1.98 -8.44 -6.27
CA HIS A 23 -1.53 -8.17 -4.91
C HIS A 23 -0.85 -6.80 -4.81
N LYS A 24 -1.15 -6.05 -3.74
CA LYS A 24 -0.47 -4.80 -3.44
C LYS A 24 0.81 -5.09 -2.68
N LEU A 25 1.95 -4.62 -3.19
CA LEU A 25 3.23 -4.66 -2.48
C LEU A 25 3.50 -3.31 -1.83
N THR A 26 3.77 -3.32 -0.53
CA THR A 26 4.14 -2.11 0.19
C THR A 26 5.64 -1.85 0.05
N LEU A 27 6.00 -0.68 -0.46
CA LEU A 27 7.38 -0.22 -0.65
C LEU A 27 7.59 1.11 0.08
N HIS A 28 8.81 1.33 0.56
CA HIS A 28 9.26 2.60 1.11
C HIS A 28 9.92 3.42 -0.01
N GLY A 29 9.23 4.47 -0.47
CA GLY A 29 9.68 5.33 -1.57
C GLY A 29 10.63 6.47 -1.16
N GLY A 30 11.06 6.52 0.11
CA GLY A 30 11.88 7.63 0.64
C GLY A 30 11.12 8.93 0.88
N PHE A 31 9.79 8.88 0.82
CA PHE A 31 8.93 10.03 1.12
C PHE A 31 8.68 10.16 2.63
N SER A 32 8.55 11.39 3.10
CA SER A 32 8.00 11.67 4.42
C SER A 32 6.47 11.73 4.36
N CYS A 33 5.80 11.36 5.45
CA CYS A 33 4.35 11.48 5.58
C CYS A 33 4.02 12.73 6.41
N PRO A 34 3.23 13.69 5.88
CA PRO A 34 2.95 14.95 6.58
C PRO A 34 2.16 14.78 7.88
N ASN A 35 1.54 13.60 8.05
CA ASN A 35 0.69 13.28 9.20
C ASN A 35 1.33 12.30 10.19
N ARG A 36 2.42 11.62 9.82
CA ARG A 36 2.97 10.51 10.61
C ARG A 36 3.77 11.01 11.81
N ASP A 37 4.61 12.02 11.58
CA ASP A 37 5.41 12.64 12.64
C ASP A 37 4.66 13.76 13.38
N GLY A 38 3.49 14.15 12.88
CA GLY A 38 2.66 15.18 13.50
C GLY A 38 3.14 16.61 13.28
N THR A 39 4.13 16.83 12.42
CA THR A 39 4.78 18.14 12.21
C THR A 39 3.95 19.07 11.33
N ILE A 40 3.32 18.55 10.27
CA ILE A 40 2.52 19.32 9.31
C ILE A 40 1.01 19.09 9.55
N GLY A 41 0.61 17.89 9.93
CA GLY A 41 -0.78 17.54 10.19
C GLY A 41 -0.93 16.42 11.22
N ARG A 42 -2.15 16.21 11.73
CA ARG A 42 -2.49 15.18 12.72
C ARG A 42 -3.79 14.50 12.31
N GLY A 43 -3.98 13.24 12.71
CA GLY A 43 -5.21 12.47 12.43
C GLY A 43 -5.15 11.55 11.21
N GLY A 44 -4.07 11.60 10.41
CA GLY A 44 -3.89 10.74 9.23
C GLY A 44 -4.65 11.22 7.98
N CYS A 45 -4.38 10.60 6.83
CA CYS A 45 -5.11 10.88 5.59
C CYS A 45 -6.37 9.99 5.52
N THR A 46 -7.43 10.42 4.83
CA THR A 46 -8.59 9.55 4.51
C THR A 46 -8.18 8.29 3.74
N PHE A 47 -7.03 8.35 3.04
CA PHE A 47 -6.45 7.23 2.30
C PHE A 47 -5.43 6.42 3.10
N CYS A 48 -5.16 6.77 4.36
CA CYS A 48 -4.20 6.03 5.18
C CYS A 48 -4.70 4.61 5.45
N ASN A 49 -3.85 3.63 5.16
CA ASN A 49 -4.00 2.28 5.70
C ASN A 49 -2.77 1.96 6.55
N VAL A 50 -2.93 1.98 7.88
CA VAL A 50 -1.85 1.74 8.84
C VAL A 50 -1.22 0.36 8.67
N SER A 51 -2.02 -0.65 8.28
CA SER A 51 -1.50 -2.00 7.98
C SER A 51 -0.60 -2.05 6.75
N SER A 52 -0.58 -1.00 5.93
CA SER A 52 0.29 -0.86 4.77
C SER A 52 1.50 0.02 5.07
N PHE A 53 1.86 0.26 6.34
CA PHE A 53 3.09 0.97 6.66
C PHE A 53 4.30 0.03 6.59
N VAL A 54 5.39 0.56 6.05
CA VAL A 54 6.71 -0.08 5.99
C VAL A 54 7.60 0.51 7.06
N ASP A 55 8.51 -0.30 7.60
CA ASP A 55 9.51 0.15 8.55
C ASP A 55 10.38 1.26 7.93
N GLU A 56 10.63 2.33 8.68
CA GLU A 56 11.42 3.48 8.21
C GLU A 56 12.84 3.10 7.80
N SER A 57 13.44 2.10 8.42
CA SER A 57 14.76 1.60 8.05
C SER A 57 14.81 1.08 6.60
N THR A 58 13.66 0.66 6.05
CA THR A 58 13.51 0.21 4.66
C THR A 58 13.88 1.30 3.65
N GLN A 59 13.80 2.59 4.03
CA GLN A 59 14.23 3.70 3.18
C GLN A 59 15.69 3.57 2.73
N SER A 60 16.53 2.91 3.52
CA SER A 60 17.95 2.71 3.19
C SER A 60 18.17 1.67 2.07
N GLN A 61 17.15 0.87 1.74
CA GLN A 61 17.21 -0.16 0.71
C GLN A 61 16.73 0.38 -0.64
N SER A 62 17.36 -0.07 -1.73
CA SER A 62 16.88 0.25 -3.08
C SER A 62 15.51 -0.39 -3.36
N ILE A 63 14.71 0.24 -4.21
CA ILE A 63 13.39 -0.29 -4.61
C ILE A 63 13.50 -1.73 -5.15
N GLN A 64 14.57 -2.05 -5.87
CA GLN A 64 14.80 -3.40 -6.39
C GLN A 64 14.99 -4.42 -5.26
N VAL A 65 15.74 -4.07 -4.21
CA VAL A 65 15.90 -4.94 -3.03
C VAL A 65 14.57 -5.12 -2.32
N GLN A 66 13.83 -4.03 -2.10
CA GLN A 66 12.51 -4.09 -1.46
C GLN A 66 11.51 -4.94 -2.24
N LEU A 67 11.50 -4.87 -3.57
CA LEU A 67 10.64 -5.69 -4.43
C LEU A 67 10.98 -7.17 -4.27
N ASN A 68 12.26 -7.53 -4.34
CA ASN A 68 12.70 -8.91 -4.19
C ASN A 68 12.29 -9.49 -2.82
N ASP A 69 12.47 -8.73 -1.74
CA ASP A 69 12.11 -9.15 -0.37
C ASP A 69 10.59 -9.38 -0.19
N ARG A 70 9.76 -8.70 -0.99
CA ARG A 70 8.29 -8.73 -0.88
C ARG A 70 7.64 -9.70 -1.86
N LEU A 71 8.29 -10.01 -2.98
CA LEU A 71 7.82 -11.02 -3.95
C LEU A 71 8.01 -12.46 -3.47
N VAL A 72 8.91 -12.69 -2.51
CA VAL A 72 9.23 -14.02 -1.97
C VAL A 72 8.36 -14.42 -0.77
N ARG A 73 7.49 -13.50 -0.28
CA ARG A 73 6.54 -13.75 0.80
C ARG A 73 5.17 -14.12 0.28
#